data_AF-A0A653IZI7-F1
#
_entry.id   AF-A0A653IZI7-F1
#
_cell.length_a   1.000
_cell.length_b   1.000
_cell.length_c   1.000
_cell.angle_alpha   90.00
_cell.angle_beta   90.00
_cell.angle_gamma   90.00
#
_symmetry.space_group_name_H-M   'P 1'
#
loop_
_entity.id
_entity.type
_entity.pdbx_description
1 polymer ?
#
loop_
_entity_poly.entity_id
_entity_poly.type
_entity_poly.pdbx_seq_one_letter_code
_entity_poly.pdbx_strand_id
1 'polypeptide(L)'
;MYKVLHFLKRKPHLTHEQFRDHFERSHAPMALKFCGHLFSEYRRNYVNMVYTGGDSRQEDSGYGMREWEWDLISEWILPNEEALQEIYRIMQEPDKDALFWADEDRFIDRRATVTVPCEVRDLGTAFNPRGTVFETPSGEPSWD
;
A
#
# COMPACT_ATOMS: atom_id res chain seq x y z
N MET A 1 10.08 12.04 -0.85
CA MET A 1 9.69 10.66 -1.20
C MET A 1 8.19 10.64 -1.33
N TYR A 2 7.68 9.99 -2.36
CA TYR A 2 6.25 9.89 -2.64
C TYR A 2 5.83 8.42 -2.51
N LYS A 3 4.65 8.14 -1.98
CA LYS A 3 4.15 6.77 -1.86
C LYS A 3 2.73 6.69 -2.40
N VAL A 4 2.39 5.60 -3.08
CA VAL A 4 1.01 5.28 -3.44
C VAL A 4 0.66 3.92 -2.88
N LEU A 5 -0.41 3.87 -2.09
CA LEU A 5 -0.97 2.61 -1.60
C LEU A 5 -2.10 2.18 -2.52
N HIS A 6 -2.10 0.92 -2.94
CA HIS A 6 -3.23 0.31 -3.65
C HIS A 6 -3.82 -0.80 -2.80
N PHE A 7 -5.10 -0.67 -2.48
CA PHE A 7 -5.88 -1.70 -1.82
C PHE A 7 -6.61 -2.47 -2.91
N LEU A 8 -6.19 -3.72 -3.13
CA LEU A 8 -6.68 -4.57 -4.20
C LEU A 8 -7.54 -5.70 -3.64
N LYS A 9 -8.70 -5.90 -4.25
CA LYS A 9 -9.66 -6.95 -3.88
C LYS A 9 -9.79 -7.93 -5.04
N ARG A 10 -9.78 -9.23 -4.73
CA ARG A 10 -10.03 -10.28 -5.71
C ARG A 10 -11.49 -10.30 -6.15
N LYS A 11 -11.75 -10.77 -7.39
CA LYS A 11 -13.13 -11.07 -7.81
C LYS A 11 -13.74 -12.17 -6.91
N PRO A 12 -15.06 -12.16 -6.64
CA PRO A 12 -15.69 -13.04 -5.64
C PRO A 12 -15.52 -14.55 -5.86
N HIS A 13 -15.26 -14.98 -7.09
CA HIS A 13 -15.10 -16.39 -7.45
C HIS A 13 -13.66 -16.92 -7.28
N LEU A 14 -12.72 -16.06 -6.87
CA LEU A 14 -11.32 -16.43 -6.63
C LEU A 14 -11.04 -16.59 -5.15
N THR A 15 -10.13 -17.51 -4.84
CA THR A 15 -9.50 -17.61 -3.53
C THR A 15 -8.36 -16.59 -3.39
N HIS A 16 -7.96 -16.32 -2.15
CA HIS A 16 -6.81 -15.45 -1.86
C HIS A 16 -5.51 -15.99 -2.49
N GLU A 17 -5.30 -17.30 -2.47
CA GLU A 17 -4.13 -17.95 -3.08
C GLU A 17 -4.13 -17.80 -4.60
N GLN A 18 -5.26 -18.06 -5.27
CA GLN A 18 -5.37 -17.84 -6.72
C GLN A 18 -5.14 -16.38 -7.12
N PHE A 19 -5.63 -15.44 -6.31
CA PHE A 19 -5.37 -14.01 -6.50
C PHE A 19 -3.87 -13.71 -6.43
N ARG A 20 -3.20 -14.15 -5.35
CA ARG A 20 -1.76 -13.95 -5.15
C ARG A 20 -0.96 -14.56 -6.29
N ASP A 21 -1.27 -15.80 -6.67
CA ASP A 21 -0.54 -16.52 -7.71
C ASP A 21 -0.66 -15.82 -9.06
N HIS A 22 -1.86 -15.34 -9.42
CA HIS A 22 -2.04 -14.56 -10.66
C HIS A 22 -1.32 -13.22 -10.59
N PHE A 23 -1.42 -12.52 -9.45
CA PHE A 23 -0.78 -11.22 -9.25
C PHE A 23 0.75 -11.30 -9.40
N GLU A 24 1.40 -12.27 -8.73
CA GLU A 24 2.85 -12.44 -8.78
C GLU A 24 3.36 -12.97 -10.12
N ARG A 25 2.56 -13.78 -10.82
CA ARG A 25 2.97 -14.35 -12.11
C ARG A 25 2.75 -13.44 -13.31
N SER A 26 1.77 -12.52 -13.24
CA SER A 26 1.34 -11.72 -14.38
C SER A 26 1.38 -10.22 -14.08
N HIS A 27 0.57 -9.78 -13.11
CA HIS A 27 0.30 -8.37 -12.90
C HIS A 27 1.53 -7.58 -12.41
N ALA A 28 2.18 -8.05 -11.34
CA ALA A 28 3.37 -7.39 -10.80
C ALA A 28 4.57 -7.41 -11.76
N PRO A 29 4.92 -8.53 -12.43
CA PRO A 29 5.94 -8.53 -13.47
C PRO A 29 5.65 -7.58 -14.62
N MET A 30 4.39 -7.45 -15.03
CA MET A 30 3.98 -6.51 -16.08
C MET A 30 4.18 -5.05 -15.64
N ALA A 31 3.77 -4.70 -14.41
CA ALA A 31 4.04 -3.38 -13.84
C ALA A 31 5.55 -3.08 -13.75
N LEU A 32 6.36 -4.04 -13.30
CA LEU A 32 7.82 -3.90 -13.24
C LEU A 32 8.46 -3.79 -14.63
N LYS A 33 7.96 -4.53 -15.62
CA LYS A 33 8.47 -4.49 -16.99
C LYS A 33 8.33 -3.10 -17.60
N PHE A 34 7.18 -2.46 -17.42
CA PHE A 34 6.90 -1.17 -18.05
C PHE A 34 7.34 0.02 -17.19
N CYS A 35 7.15 -0.06 -15.88
CA CYS A 35 7.30 1.06 -14.95
C CYS A 35 8.39 0.85 -13.90
N GLY A 36 9.07 -0.30 -13.89
CA GLY A 36 10.03 -0.69 -12.84
C GLY A 36 11.16 0.31 -12.63
N HIS A 37 11.57 1.00 -13.69
CA HIS A 37 12.62 2.02 -13.66
C HIS A 37 12.21 3.33 -12.96
N LEU A 38 10.92 3.52 -12.67
CA LEU A 38 10.38 4.69 -11.98
C LEU A 38 10.16 4.44 -10.49
N PHE A 39 10.13 3.17 -10.05
CA PHE A 39 10.02 2.81 -8.65
C PHE A 39 11.36 2.96 -7.94
N SER A 40 11.35 3.66 -6.81
CA SER A 40 12.42 3.52 -5.81
C SER A 40 12.31 2.17 -5.11
N GLU A 41 11.08 1.71 -4.87
CA GLU A 41 10.77 0.39 -4.33
C GLU A 41 9.32 -0.01 -4.66
N TYR A 42 9.06 -1.33 -4.78
CA TYR A 42 7.71 -1.87 -4.97
C TYR A 42 7.42 -3.00 -3.96
N ARG A 43 6.53 -2.74 -3.00
CA ARG A 43 6.13 -3.71 -1.96
C ARG A 43 4.74 -4.28 -2.20
N ARG A 44 4.55 -5.54 -1.82
CA ARG A 44 3.30 -6.29 -1.98
C ARG A 44 2.94 -6.97 -0.65
N ASN A 45 2.03 -6.35 0.10
CA ASN A 45 1.63 -6.82 1.43
C ASN A 45 0.30 -7.59 1.34
N TYR A 46 0.36 -8.91 1.25
CA TYR A 46 -0.83 -9.76 1.24
C TYR A 46 -1.48 -9.80 2.62
N VAL A 47 -2.76 -9.47 2.68
CA VAL A 47 -3.50 -9.33 3.93
C VAL A 47 -4.02 -10.70 4.37
N ASN A 48 -3.54 -11.18 5.52
CA ASN A 48 -3.96 -12.45 6.10
C ASN A 48 -5.01 -12.26 7.20
N MET A 49 -4.70 -11.45 8.20
CA MET A 49 -5.54 -11.23 9.38
C MET A 49 -5.61 -9.75 9.68
N VAL A 50 -6.81 -9.27 10.01
CA VAL A 50 -7.03 -7.88 10.42
C VAL A 50 -7.66 -7.88 11.80
N TYR A 51 -7.16 -6.98 12.64
CA TYR A 51 -7.65 -6.78 13.99
C TYR A 51 -8.23 -5.36 14.13
N THR A 52 -9.25 -5.22 14.96
CA THR A 52 -9.95 -3.95 15.21
C THR A 52 -10.43 -3.92 16.66
N GLY A 53 -10.87 -2.75 17.13
CA GLY A 53 -11.48 -2.60 18.45
C GLY A 53 -10.49 -2.11 19.50
N GLY A 54 -10.75 -2.39 20.78
CA GLY A 54 -10.11 -1.77 21.94
C GLY A 54 -8.61 -2.03 22.13
N ASP A 55 -8.16 -1.97 23.37
CA ASP A 55 -6.74 -2.11 23.71
C ASP A 55 -6.25 -3.55 23.53
N SER A 56 -5.37 -3.79 22.57
CA SER A 56 -4.79 -5.10 22.29
C SER A 56 -3.97 -5.71 23.43
N ARG A 57 -3.63 -4.91 24.45
CA ARG A 57 -2.86 -5.32 25.62
C ARG A 57 -3.75 -5.74 26.80
N GLN A 58 -5.06 -5.57 26.69
CA GLN A 58 -6.02 -5.86 27.76
C GLN A 58 -7.01 -6.92 27.31
N GLU A 59 -7.26 -7.91 28.18
CA GLU A 59 -8.36 -8.85 28.00
C GLU A 59 -9.70 -8.10 28.06
N ASP A 60 -10.70 -8.63 27.34
CA ASP A 60 -12.07 -8.08 27.26
C ASP A 60 -12.20 -6.62 26.79
N SER A 61 -11.15 -6.05 26.17
CA SER A 61 -11.17 -4.68 25.63
C SER A 61 -12.04 -4.53 24.38
N GLY A 62 -12.51 -5.64 23.81
CA GLY A 62 -13.15 -5.69 22.50
C GLY A 62 -12.14 -5.65 21.34
N TYR A 63 -10.83 -5.76 21.59
CA TYR A 63 -9.84 -6.02 20.54
C TYR A 63 -10.01 -7.43 19.98
N GLY A 64 -10.13 -7.57 18.67
CA GLY A 64 -10.35 -8.87 18.06
C GLY A 64 -10.23 -8.86 16.54
N MET A 65 -10.28 -10.06 15.97
CA MET A 65 -10.23 -10.25 14.52
C MET A 65 -11.47 -9.66 13.85
N ARG A 66 -11.27 -9.13 12.64
CA ARG A 66 -12.33 -8.57 11.79
C ARG A 66 -12.21 -9.13 10.38
N GLU A 67 -13.35 -9.42 9.78
CA GLU A 67 -13.44 -9.63 8.34
C GLU A 67 -12.92 -8.40 7.58
N TRP A 68 -12.14 -8.67 6.54
CA TRP A 68 -11.48 -7.65 5.74
C TRP A 68 -11.66 -7.95 4.26
N GLU A 69 -11.77 -6.89 3.46
CA GLU A 69 -12.21 -7.00 2.08
C GLU A 69 -11.08 -7.00 1.05
N TRP A 70 -9.90 -6.49 1.40
CA TRP A 70 -8.78 -6.36 0.44
C TRP A 70 -7.73 -7.45 0.66
N ASP A 71 -7.29 -8.04 -0.43
CA ASP A 71 -6.32 -9.12 -0.46
C ASP A 71 -4.87 -8.62 -0.41
N LEU A 72 -4.62 -7.43 -0.93
CA LEU A 72 -3.28 -6.90 -1.10
C LEU A 72 -3.27 -5.39 -0.89
N ILE A 73 -2.32 -4.94 -0.07
CA ILE A 73 -1.91 -3.54 0.01
C ILE A 73 -0.56 -3.44 -0.71
N SER A 74 -0.57 -2.95 -1.95
CA SER A 74 0.66 -2.70 -2.70
C SER A 74 1.17 -1.29 -2.42
N GLU A 75 2.48 -1.10 -2.37
CA GLU A 75 3.10 0.19 -2.16
C GLU A 75 4.01 0.51 -3.35
N TRP A 76 3.71 1.58 -4.07
CA TRP A 76 4.65 2.19 -5.00
C TRP A 76 5.42 3.27 -4.25
N ILE A 77 6.71 3.05 -4.01
CA ILE A 77 7.59 4.06 -3.45
C ILE A 77 8.30 4.72 -4.61
N LEU A 78 8.13 6.03 -4.71
CA LEU A 78 8.55 6.85 -5.83
C LEU A 78 9.45 7.99 -5.34
N PRO A 79 10.36 8.50 -6.19
CA PRO A 79 11.20 9.64 -5.83
C PRO A 79 10.35 10.90 -5.58
N ASN A 80 9.33 11.12 -6.41
CA ASN A 80 8.49 12.31 -6.43
C ASN A 80 7.13 12.04 -7.13
N GLU A 81 6.29 13.07 -7.23
CA GLU A 81 4.98 12.99 -7.89
C GLU A 81 5.11 12.90 -9.42
N GLU A 82 6.15 13.50 -10.01
CA GLU A 82 6.39 13.45 -11.45
C GLU A 82 6.58 12.00 -11.94
N ALA A 83 7.25 11.17 -11.15
CA ALA A 83 7.38 9.74 -11.44
C ALA A 83 6.01 9.03 -11.46
N LEU A 84 5.07 9.41 -10.58
CA LEU A 84 3.71 8.86 -10.61
C LEU A 84 2.98 9.26 -11.89
N GLN A 85 3.08 10.53 -12.29
CA GLN A 85 2.44 11.02 -13.50
C GLN A 85 3.00 10.32 -14.74
N GLU A 86 4.31 10.05 -14.78
CA GLU A 86 4.92 9.30 -15.88
C GLU A 86 4.47 7.83 -15.90
N ILE A 87 4.29 7.19 -14.74
CA ILE A 87 3.69 5.84 -14.66
C ILE A 87 2.29 5.85 -15.28
N TYR A 88 1.44 6.81 -14.91
CA TYR A 88 0.10 6.91 -15.48
C TYR A 88 0.13 7.16 -16.99
N ARG A 89 1.03 8.03 -17.47
CA ARG A 89 1.22 8.28 -18.90
C ARG A 89 1.58 7.00 -19.64
N ILE A 90 2.53 6.21 -19.13
CA ILE A 90 2.96 4.92 -19.72
C ILE A 90 1.79 3.92 -19.72
N MET A 91 1.10 3.76 -18.58
CA MET A 91 -0.01 2.81 -18.45
C MET A 91 -1.20 3.16 -19.33
N GLN A 92 -1.40 4.44 -19.68
CA GLN A 92 -2.43 4.92 -20.59
C GLN A 92 -2.04 4.82 -22.08
N GLU A 93 -0.81 4.38 -22.41
CA GLU A 93 -0.47 4.09 -23.81
C GLU A 93 -1.38 2.95 -24.31
N PRO A 94 -2.00 3.06 -25.50
CA PRO A 94 -3.09 2.16 -25.91
C PRO A 94 -2.75 0.66 -25.87
N ASP A 95 -1.50 0.29 -26.16
CA ASP A 95 -1.02 -1.09 -26.11
C ASP A 95 -0.89 -1.62 -24.68
N LYS A 96 -0.50 -0.76 -23.73
CA LYS A 96 -0.30 -1.11 -22.31
C LYS A 96 -1.62 -1.06 -21.55
N ASP A 97 -2.44 -0.06 -21.79
CA ASP A 97 -3.76 0.07 -21.17
C ASP A 97 -4.60 -1.18 -21.46
N ALA A 98 -4.65 -1.63 -22.72
CA ALA A 98 -5.34 -2.85 -23.09
C ALA A 98 -4.80 -4.11 -22.39
N LEU A 99 -3.48 -4.20 -22.17
CA LEU A 99 -2.85 -5.32 -21.45
C LEU A 99 -3.20 -5.31 -19.95
N PHE A 100 -3.04 -4.17 -19.27
CA PHE A 100 -3.44 -4.02 -17.87
C PHE A 100 -4.93 -4.29 -17.71
N TRP A 101 -5.76 -3.78 -18.63
CA TRP A 101 -7.19 -3.97 -18.58
C TRP A 101 -7.60 -5.43 -18.71
N ALA A 102 -7.04 -6.15 -19.68
CA ALA A 102 -7.30 -7.57 -19.89
C ALA A 102 -6.76 -8.44 -18.75
N ASP A 103 -5.66 -8.06 -18.12
CA ASP A 103 -5.11 -8.77 -16.97
C ASP A 103 -5.97 -8.55 -15.72
N GLU A 104 -6.26 -7.30 -15.36
CA GLU A 104 -7.09 -6.96 -14.20
C GLU A 104 -8.50 -7.55 -14.28
N ASP A 105 -9.12 -7.60 -15.47
CA ASP A 105 -10.44 -8.22 -15.65
C ASP A 105 -10.45 -9.72 -15.34
N ARG A 106 -9.30 -10.40 -15.27
CA ARG A 106 -9.28 -11.81 -14.87
C ARG A 106 -9.47 -12.00 -13.38
N PHE A 107 -9.02 -11.06 -12.55
CA PHE A 107 -8.84 -11.35 -11.12
C PHE A 107 -9.08 -10.20 -10.13
N ILE A 108 -9.02 -8.94 -10.56
CA ILE A 108 -9.25 -7.77 -9.68
C ILE A 108 -10.71 -7.31 -9.76
N ASP A 109 -11.31 -7.06 -8.60
CA ASP A 109 -12.53 -6.27 -8.49
C ASP A 109 -12.19 -4.78 -8.51
N ARG A 110 -12.24 -4.21 -9.71
CA ARG A 110 -11.91 -2.80 -9.96
C ARG A 110 -12.83 -1.82 -9.25
N ARG A 111 -14.07 -2.23 -8.93
CA ARG A 111 -15.02 -1.34 -8.22
C ARG A 111 -14.66 -1.17 -6.74
N ALA A 112 -13.87 -2.09 -6.20
CA ALA A 112 -13.41 -2.08 -4.81
C ALA A 112 -11.94 -1.65 -4.68
N THR A 113 -11.25 -1.40 -5.80
CA THR A 113 -9.85 -0.96 -5.76
C THR A 113 -9.75 0.47 -5.24
N VAL A 114 -8.88 0.70 -4.25
CA VAL A 114 -8.63 2.04 -3.70
C VAL A 114 -7.17 2.41 -3.93
N THR A 115 -6.96 3.58 -4.52
CA THR A 115 -5.64 4.19 -4.71
C THR A 115 -5.49 5.37 -3.79
N VAL A 116 -4.45 5.38 -2.96
CA VAL A 116 -4.18 6.42 -1.97
C VAL A 116 -2.78 6.97 -2.17
N PRO A 117 -2.64 8.09 -2.88
CA PRO A 117 -1.38 8.85 -2.90
C PRO A 117 -1.08 9.42 -1.50
N CYS A 118 0.17 9.35 -1.10
CA CYS A 118 0.64 9.74 0.21
C CYS A 118 1.91 10.59 0.09
N GLU A 119 1.92 11.72 0.80
CA GLU A 119 3.17 12.39 1.17
C GLU A 119 3.85 11.56 2.26
N VAL A 120 5.10 11.16 2.04
CA VAL A 120 5.88 10.46 3.07
C VAL A 120 6.70 11.46 3.85
N ARG A 121 6.40 11.58 5.15
CA ARG A 121 7.25 12.27 6.13
C ARG A 121 7.99 11.24 6.97
N ASP A 122 9.21 10.94 6.56
CA ASP A 122 10.13 10.14 7.36
C ASP A 122 10.89 11.07 8.30
N LEU A 123 10.53 11.05 9.59
CA LEU A 123 11.20 11.82 10.64
C LEU A 123 12.32 10.98 11.31
N GLY A 124 12.63 9.80 10.76
CA GLY A 124 13.48 8.81 11.39
C GLY A 124 12.81 8.13 12.59
N THR A 125 13.45 7.08 13.10
CA THR A 125 13.09 6.46 14.39
C THR A 125 13.83 7.10 15.56
N ALA A 126 14.79 7.98 15.28
CA ALA A 126 15.50 8.75 16.28
C ALA A 126 14.64 9.95 16.69
N PHE A 127 14.12 9.92 17.91
CA PHE A 127 13.44 11.07 18.48
C PHE A 127 14.40 12.26 18.56
N ASN A 128 14.12 13.33 17.82
CA ASN A 128 14.81 14.61 17.96
C ASN A 128 13.89 15.59 18.70
N PRO A 129 14.15 15.92 19.96
CA PRO A 129 13.27 16.78 20.75
C PRO A 129 13.22 18.23 20.24
N ARG A 130 14.19 18.68 19.41
CA ARG A 130 14.24 20.09 18.96
C ARG A 130 13.03 20.46 18.10
N GLY A 131 12.43 21.61 18.40
CA GLY A 131 11.25 22.17 17.73
C GLY A 131 9.93 21.46 18.04
N THR A 132 9.90 20.56 19.04
CA THR A 132 8.68 19.86 19.47
C THR A 132 8.15 20.43 20.78
N VAL A 133 6.89 20.12 21.11
CA VAL A 133 6.31 20.42 22.44
C VAL A 133 7.06 19.76 23.61
N PHE A 134 8.03 18.89 23.31
CA PHE A 134 8.94 18.23 24.25
C PHE A 134 10.31 18.93 24.37
N GLU A 135 10.47 20.16 23.85
CA GLU A 135 11.60 21.05 24.21
C GLU A 135 11.47 21.48 25.68
N THR A 136 11.61 20.53 26.58
CA THR A 136 11.66 20.77 28.03
C THR A 136 13.09 21.19 28.41
N PRO A 137 13.28 21.92 29.53
CA PRO A 137 14.61 22.28 30.02
C PRO A 137 15.52 21.07 30.31
N SER A 138 14.95 19.88 30.55
CA SER A 138 15.70 18.63 30.77
C SER A 138 16.02 17.88 29.48
N GLY A 139 15.38 18.19 28.35
CA GLY A 139 15.51 17.45 27.10
C GLY A 139 14.86 16.06 27.09
N GLU A 140 14.25 15.64 28.20
CA GLU A 140 13.49 14.40 28.31
C GLU A 140 11.99 14.68 28.17
N PRO A 141 11.25 13.87 27.39
CA PRO A 141 9.79 13.94 27.38
C PRO A 141 9.25 13.55 28.76
N SER A 142 8.50 14.47 29.39
CA SER A 142 7.73 14.17 30.62
C SER A 142 6.37 13.58 30.23
N TRP A 143 5.99 12.48 30.89
CA TRP A 143 4.70 11.81 30.73
C TRP A 143 3.86 11.82 32.01
N ASP A 144 4.37 12.48 33.06
CA ASP A 144 3.63 12.85 34.27
C ASP A 144 2.68 14.03 34.01
#